data_AF-Q8GZB4-F1
#
_entry.id   AF-Q8GZB4-F1
#
_cell.length_a   1.000
_cell.length_b   1.000
_cell.length_c   1.000
_cell.angle_alpha   90.00
_cell.angle_beta   90.00
_cell.angle_gamma   90.00
#
_symmetry.space_group_name_H-M   'P 1'
#
loop_
_entity.id
_entity.type
_entity.pdbx_description
1 polymer ?
#
loop_
_entity_poly.entity_id
_entity_poly.type
_entity_poly.pdbx_seq_one_letter_code
_entity_poly.pdbx_strand_id
1 'polypeptide(L)'
;MMFRTSLMRFAAAFFAIVFVVLVGVARSEECTRTCIAQNCDTLSIRYGKYCGIGHSGCPGEEPCDDLDACCKIHDHCVELNGMTNISCHKKFQRCVNRLSKAIKQSKNKKVGFSTKCPYSVVIPTVNQGMDIGILFSQLGNDMKTEL
;
A
#
# COMPACT_ATOMS: atom_id res chain seq x y z
N MET A 1 2.41 -35.37 45.06
CA MET A 1 2.64 -35.52 43.60
C MET A 1 1.63 -34.76 42.73
N MET A 2 0.35 -34.65 43.11
CA MET A 2 -0.71 -34.01 42.29
C MET A 2 -0.50 -32.51 41.98
N PHE A 3 0.13 -31.74 42.88
CA PHE A 3 0.38 -30.30 42.65
C PHE A 3 1.40 -30.02 41.54
N ARG A 4 2.44 -30.85 41.41
CA ARG A 4 3.47 -30.72 40.36
C ARG A 4 2.90 -30.97 38.97
N THR A 5 2.02 -31.96 38.82
CA THR A 5 1.36 -32.27 37.54
C THR A 5 0.41 -31.15 37.11
N SER A 6 -0.29 -30.50 38.05
CA SER A 6 -1.17 -29.38 37.74
C SER A 6 -0.38 -28.15 37.26
N LEU A 7 0.70 -27.79 37.96
CA LEU A 7 1.55 -26.65 37.59
C LEU A 7 2.19 -26.83 36.21
N MET A 8 2.65 -28.04 35.90
CA MET A 8 3.20 -28.39 34.57
C MET A 8 2.16 -28.27 33.46
N ARG A 9 0.91 -28.68 33.71
CA ARG A 9 -0.20 -28.52 32.74
C ARG A 9 -0.53 -27.05 32.48
N PHE A 10 -0.56 -26.22 33.52
CA PHE A 10 -0.76 -24.78 33.37
C PHE A 10 0.38 -24.11 32.59
N ALA A 11 1.63 -24.46 32.88
CA ALA A 11 2.79 -23.95 32.14
C ALA A 11 2.73 -24.38 30.66
N ALA A 12 2.45 -25.66 30.37
CA ALA A 12 2.34 -26.15 29.00
C ALA A 12 1.20 -25.47 28.22
N ALA A 13 0.04 -25.26 28.85
CA ALA A 13 -1.07 -24.52 28.26
C ALA A 13 -0.70 -23.05 27.98
N PHE A 14 0.01 -22.39 28.91
CA PHE A 14 0.50 -21.03 28.71
C PHE A 14 1.50 -20.95 27.55
N PHE A 15 2.48 -21.86 27.48
CA PHE A 15 3.41 -21.92 26.36
C PHE A 15 2.71 -22.22 25.03
N ALA A 16 1.70 -23.10 25.02
CA ALA A 16 0.90 -23.37 23.82
C ALA A 16 0.10 -22.13 23.39
N ILE A 17 -0.52 -21.40 24.32
CA ILE A 17 -1.24 -20.16 24.03
C ILE A 17 -0.25 -19.09 23.54
N VAL A 18 0.89 -18.91 24.20
CA VAL A 18 1.93 -17.97 23.77
C VAL A 18 2.45 -18.36 22.38
N PHE A 19 2.68 -19.64 22.11
CA PHE A 19 3.10 -20.11 20.79
C PHE A 19 2.02 -19.85 19.74
N VAL A 20 0.74 -20.14 20.04
CA VAL A 20 -0.41 -19.87 19.16
C VAL A 20 -0.59 -18.37 18.92
N VAL A 21 -0.39 -17.53 19.93
CA VAL A 21 -0.40 -16.07 19.79
C VAL A 21 0.77 -15.65 18.92
N LEU A 22 1.99 -16.12 19.18
CA LEU A 22 3.20 -15.78 18.42
C LEU A 22 3.11 -16.19 16.94
N VAL A 23 2.59 -17.38 16.63
CA VAL A 23 2.35 -17.80 15.24
C VAL A 23 1.13 -17.11 14.63
N GLY A 24 0.13 -16.75 15.44
CA GLY A 24 -1.08 -16.04 15.03
C GLY A 24 -0.87 -14.55 14.74
N VAL A 25 0.22 -13.92 15.22
CA VAL A 25 0.62 -12.57 14.80
C VAL A 25 1.30 -12.55 13.42
N ALA A 26 1.11 -13.60 12.61
CA ALA A 26 1.25 -13.46 11.16
C ALA A 26 0.29 -12.35 10.74
N ARG A 27 0.82 -11.13 10.60
CA ARG A 27 0.09 -9.94 10.19
C ARG A 27 -0.65 -10.30 8.91
N SER A 28 -1.93 -10.61 9.03
CA SER A 28 -2.85 -10.39 7.93
C SER A 28 -2.90 -8.88 7.77
N GLU A 29 -1.89 -8.31 7.12
CA GLU A 29 -2.13 -7.05 6.43
C GLU A 29 -3.40 -7.29 5.62
N GLU A 30 -4.43 -6.50 5.89
CA GLU A 30 -5.73 -6.59 5.24
C GLU A 30 -5.54 -6.29 3.75
N CYS A 31 -5.07 -7.29 3.01
CA CYS A 31 -4.87 -7.18 1.58
C CYS A 31 -6.23 -7.29 0.90
N THR A 32 -6.44 -6.54 -0.17
CA THR A 32 -7.69 -6.59 -0.94
C THR A 32 -7.60 -7.53 -2.13
N ARG A 33 -8.71 -8.23 -2.42
CA ARG A 33 -8.91 -9.02 -3.65
C ARG A 33 -9.89 -8.36 -4.63
N THR A 34 -10.45 -7.21 -4.25
CA THR A 34 -11.49 -6.51 -5.01
C THR A 34 -11.07 -5.09 -5.34
N CYS A 35 -11.54 -4.59 -6.48
CA CYS A 35 -11.29 -3.22 -6.91
C CYS A 35 -12.14 -2.23 -6.11
N ILE A 36 -11.50 -1.43 -5.25
CA ILE A 36 -12.17 -0.45 -4.39
C ILE A 36 -12.07 0.94 -5.01
N ALA A 37 -13.15 1.73 -4.92
CA ALA A 37 -13.21 3.12 -5.39
C ALA A 37 -13.84 4.02 -4.31
N GLN A 38 -13.00 4.51 -3.40
CA GLN A 38 -13.40 5.30 -2.23
C GLN A 38 -12.48 6.52 -2.04
N ASN A 39 -13.04 7.61 -1.52
CA ASN A 39 -12.31 8.82 -1.12
C ASN A 39 -11.40 9.39 -2.23
N CYS A 40 -11.87 9.32 -3.47
CA CYS A 40 -11.06 9.44 -4.69
C CYS A 40 -10.44 10.82 -4.94
N ASP A 41 -10.92 11.82 -4.22
CA ASP A 41 -10.51 13.22 -4.24
C ASP A 41 -9.79 13.66 -2.96
N THR A 42 -9.46 12.72 -2.06
CA THR A 42 -8.77 13.01 -0.79
C THR A 42 -7.49 12.19 -0.63
N LEU A 43 -6.61 12.60 0.30
CA LEU A 43 -5.41 11.82 0.63
C LEU A 43 -5.69 10.45 1.27
N SER A 44 -6.94 10.20 1.68
CA SER A 44 -7.40 8.89 2.17
C SER A 44 -7.93 7.97 1.06
N ILE A 45 -7.55 8.25 -0.19
CA ILE A 45 -7.94 7.49 -1.38
C ILE A 45 -7.66 5.99 -1.22
N ARG A 46 -8.65 5.18 -1.60
CA ARG A 46 -8.50 3.75 -1.88
C ARG A 46 -8.99 3.51 -3.30
N TYR A 47 -8.05 3.31 -4.21
CA TYR A 47 -8.32 3.11 -5.62
C TYR A 47 -7.71 1.80 -6.11
N GLY A 48 -8.53 0.98 -6.75
CA GLY A 48 -8.14 -0.35 -7.19
C GLY A 48 -7.78 -1.25 -6.01
N LYS A 49 -6.70 -2.01 -6.15
CA LYS A 49 -6.17 -2.88 -5.11
C LYS A 49 -4.94 -2.30 -4.41
N TYR A 50 -4.22 -1.37 -5.03
CA TYR A 50 -2.88 -0.98 -4.61
C TYR A 50 -2.70 0.51 -4.37
N CYS A 51 -3.64 1.37 -4.80
CA CYS A 51 -3.46 2.81 -4.59
C CYS A 51 -4.08 3.24 -3.25
N GLY A 52 -3.23 3.64 -2.30
CA GLY A 52 -3.62 4.27 -1.04
C GLY A 52 -2.59 4.00 0.05
N ILE A 53 -2.45 4.92 1.02
CA ILE A 53 -1.52 4.71 2.13
C ILE A 53 -1.99 3.51 2.97
N GLY A 54 -1.15 2.48 3.07
CA GLY A 54 -1.47 1.25 3.82
C GLY A 54 -2.57 0.40 3.19
N HIS A 55 -2.87 0.60 1.90
CA HIS A 55 -3.87 -0.16 1.14
C HIS A 55 -3.16 -0.92 0.03
N SER A 56 -3.13 -2.26 0.09
CA SER A 56 -2.45 -3.08 -0.91
C SER A 56 -3.23 -4.35 -1.28
N GLY A 57 -2.95 -4.90 -2.45
CA GLY A 57 -3.61 -6.09 -2.98
C GLY A 57 -2.95 -7.38 -2.50
N CYS A 58 -3.71 -8.47 -2.42
CA CYS A 58 -3.17 -9.76 -2.00
C CYS A 58 -2.13 -10.33 -2.99
N PRO A 59 -1.21 -11.21 -2.53
CA PRO A 59 -0.29 -11.90 -3.42
C PRO A 59 -1.03 -12.61 -4.56
N GLY A 60 -0.56 -12.41 -5.79
CA GLY A 60 -1.14 -12.99 -7.01
C GLY A 60 -2.34 -12.23 -7.60
N GLU A 61 -2.83 -11.18 -6.95
CA GLU A 61 -3.91 -10.37 -7.51
C GLU A 61 -3.43 -9.50 -8.68
N GLU A 62 -4.24 -9.40 -9.73
CA GLU A 62 -3.99 -8.49 -10.85
C GLU A 62 -4.52 -7.07 -10.55
N PRO A 63 -3.83 -6.01 -11.02
CA PRO A 63 -4.34 -4.64 -10.93
C PRO A 63 -5.66 -4.45 -11.66
N CYS A 64 -6.47 -3.50 -11.19
CA CYS A 64 -7.77 -3.17 -11.76
C CYS A 64 -7.66 -2.38 -13.07
N ASP A 65 -6.60 -1.58 -13.25
CA ASP A 65 -6.29 -0.84 -14.47
C ASP A 65 -4.82 -0.36 -14.51
N ASP A 66 -4.48 0.47 -15.51
CA ASP A 66 -3.15 1.01 -15.73
C ASP A 66 -2.63 1.86 -14.54
N LEU A 67 -3.50 2.57 -13.81
CA LEU A 67 -3.08 3.36 -12.63
C LEU A 67 -2.81 2.44 -11.44
N ASP A 68 -3.70 1.49 -11.20
CA ASP A 68 -3.53 0.50 -10.14
C ASP A 68 -2.26 -0.34 -10.37
N ALA A 69 -1.89 -0.59 -11.64
CA ALA A 69 -0.63 -1.24 -11.99
C ALA A 69 0.61 -0.41 -11.60
N CYS A 70 0.55 0.92 -11.75
CA CYS A 70 1.60 1.81 -11.23
C CYS A 70 1.71 1.71 -9.71
N CYS A 71 0.59 1.64 -9.00
CA CYS A 71 0.55 1.50 -7.55
C CYS A 71 1.11 0.14 -7.08
N LYS A 72 0.74 -0.98 -7.73
CA LYS A 72 1.30 -2.31 -7.44
C LYS A 72 2.83 -2.34 -7.50
N ILE A 73 3.41 -1.68 -8.52
CA ILE A 73 4.87 -1.57 -8.67
C ILE A 73 5.47 -0.68 -7.56
N HIS A 74 4.77 0.38 -7.17
CA HIS A 74 5.21 1.28 -6.10
C HIS A 74 5.21 0.59 -4.74
N ASP A 75 4.11 -0.08 -4.38
CA ASP A 75 3.97 -0.90 -3.17
C ASP A 75 5.13 -1.90 -3.05
N HIS A 76 5.35 -2.69 -4.10
CA HIS A 76 6.45 -3.65 -4.13
C HIS A 76 7.84 -2.99 -3.96
N CYS A 77 8.03 -1.79 -4.54
CA CYS A 77 9.28 -1.05 -4.39
C CYS A 77 9.49 -0.58 -2.95
N VAL A 78 8.46 -0.01 -2.30
CA VAL A 78 8.59 0.49 -0.91
C VAL A 78 8.63 -0.62 0.12
N GLU A 79 8.00 -1.76 -0.15
CA GLU A 79 8.13 -2.97 0.66
C GLU A 79 9.60 -3.43 0.72
N LEU A 80 10.28 -3.45 -0.42
CA LEU A 80 11.68 -3.88 -0.50
C LEU A 80 12.70 -2.81 -0.04
N ASN A 81 12.41 -1.53 -0.27
CA ASN A 81 13.41 -0.46 -0.11
C ASN A 81 13.08 0.55 0.99
N GLY A 82 11.97 0.36 1.70
CA GLY A 82 11.45 1.26 2.72
C GLY A 82 10.50 2.34 2.17
N MET A 83 9.54 2.75 3.02
CA MET A 83 8.49 3.72 2.67
C MET A 83 9.02 5.12 2.33
N THR A 84 10.21 5.49 2.80
CA THR A 84 10.83 6.80 2.53
C THR A 84 11.78 6.78 1.32
N ASN A 85 11.76 5.72 0.50
CA ASN A 85 12.66 5.61 -0.64
C ASN A 85 12.24 6.53 -1.79
N ILE A 86 12.93 7.66 -1.93
CA ILE A 86 12.68 8.67 -2.98
C ILE A 86 12.72 8.08 -4.40
N SER A 87 13.56 7.06 -4.65
CA SER A 87 13.63 6.41 -5.97
C SER A 87 12.33 5.69 -6.32
N CYS A 88 11.70 5.02 -5.35
CA CYS A 88 10.39 4.39 -5.53
C CYS A 88 9.31 5.43 -5.88
N HIS A 89 9.27 6.55 -5.16
CA HIS A 89 8.33 7.64 -5.41
C HIS A 89 8.52 8.28 -6.80
N LYS A 90 9.76 8.57 -7.21
CA LYS A 90 10.07 9.11 -8.55
C LYS A 90 9.74 8.11 -9.67
N LYS A 91 9.92 6.80 -9.44
CA LYS A 91 9.48 5.75 -10.39
C LYS A 91 7.96 5.74 -10.53
N PHE A 92 7.23 5.84 -9.43
CA PHE A 92 5.77 5.95 -9.43
C PHE A 92 5.29 7.16 -10.23
N GLN A 93 5.81 8.37 -9.94
CA GLN A 93 5.45 9.59 -10.69
C GLN A 93 5.71 9.44 -12.19
N ARG A 94 6.82 8.81 -12.60
CA ARG A 94 7.10 8.54 -14.02
C ARG A 94 6.06 7.61 -14.66
N CYS A 95 5.62 6.59 -13.93
CA CYS A 95 4.57 5.68 -14.39
C CYS A 95 3.24 6.43 -14.60
N VAL A 96 2.77 7.15 -13.59
CA VAL A 96 1.52 7.92 -13.64
C VAL A 96 1.58 9.02 -14.71
N ASN A 97 2.73 9.68 -14.89
CA ASN A 97 2.92 10.69 -15.92
C ASN A 97 2.82 10.11 -17.35
N ARG A 98 3.31 8.90 -17.59
CA ARG A 98 3.15 8.21 -18.87
C ARG A 98 1.69 7.87 -19.13
N LEU A 99 0.99 7.36 -18.10
CA LEU A 99 -0.44 7.10 -18.18
C LEU A 99 -1.24 8.37 -18.48
N SER A 100 -0.98 9.46 -17.75
CA SER A 100 -1.62 10.76 -17.97
C SER A 100 -1.42 11.28 -19.39
N LYS A 101 -0.21 11.14 -19.95
CA LYS A 101 0.07 11.48 -21.35
C LYS A 101 -0.73 10.62 -22.33
N ALA A 102 -0.77 9.30 -22.12
CA ALA A 102 -1.52 8.38 -22.98
C ALA A 102 -3.04 8.69 -22.96
N ILE A 103 -3.59 9.00 -21.79
CA ILE A 103 -5.00 9.39 -21.63
C ILE A 103 -5.28 10.68 -22.43
N LYS A 104 -4.44 11.70 -22.28
CA LYS A 104 -4.57 12.97 -23.03
C LYS A 104 -4.50 12.74 -24.54
N GLN A 105 -3.56 11.93 -25.01
CA GLN A 105 -3.44 11.57 -26.44
C GLN A 105 -4.68 10.83 -26.96
N SER A 106 -5.32 10.02 -26.12
CA SER A 106 -6.57 9.33 -26.45
C SER A 106 -7.84 10.21 -26.34
N LYS A 107 -7.69 11.53 -26.15
CA LYS A 107 -8.80 12.47 -25.88
C LYS A 107 -9.64 12.08 -24.66
N ASN A 108 -8.99 11.62 -23.58
CA ASN A 108 -9.64 11.20 -22.33
C ASN A 108 -10.68 10.08 -22.50
N LYS A 109 -10.55 9.23 -23.54
CA LYS A 109 -11.43 8.08 -23.74
C LYS A 109 -11.27 7.01 -22.66
N LYS A 110 -10.06 6.86 -22.10
CA LYS A 110 -9.81 5.96 -20.97
C LYS A 110 -10.14 6.67 -19.66
N VAL A 111 -11.06 6.09 -18.89
CA VAL A 111 -11.49 6.64 -17.58
C VAL A 111 -11.00 5.83 -16.37
N GLY A 112 -10.36 4.68 -16.59
CA GLY A 112 -10.01 3.72 -15.54
C GLY A 112 -11.14 2.72 -15.29
N PHE A 113 -11.00 1.86 -14.28
CA PHE A 113 -11.97 0.78 -14.01
C PHE A 113 -13.28 1.29 -13.38
N SER A 114 -13.30 2.49 -12.79
CA SER A 114 -14.44 3.03 -12.05
C SER A 114 -14.91 4.38 -12.60
N THR A 115 -16.18 4.46 -12.99
CA THR A 115 -16.81 5.73 -13.39
C THR A 115 -17.03 6.67 -12.20
N LYS A 116 -17.13 6.13 -10.99
CA LYS A 116 -17.20 6.92 -9.74
C LYS A 116 -15.89 7.64 -9.44
N CYS A 117 -14.77 7.05 -9.86
CA CYS A 117 -13.44 7.55 -9.59
C CYS A 117 -12.63 7.58 -10.89
N PRO A 118 -13.00 8.45 -11.83
CA PRO A 118 -12.35 8.48 -13.13
C PRO A 118 -10.92 8.99 -12.99
N TYR A 119 -10.05 8.65 -13.94
CA TYR A 119 -8.67 9.14 -14.01
C TYR A 119 -8.53 10.65 -13.88
N SER A 120 -9.51 11.44 -14.33
CA SER A 120 -9.51 12.90 -14.17
C SER A 120 -9.54 13.37 -12.71
N VAL A 121 -10.01 12.53 -11.79
CA VAL A 121 -10.06 12.81 -10.34
C VAL A 121 -8.89 12.12 -9.64
N VAL A 122 -8.69 10.82 -9.88
CA VAL A 122 -7.73 10.03 -9.10
C VAL A 122 -6.28 10.36 -9.43
N ILE A 123 -5.94 10.67 -10.69
CA ILE A 123 -4.54 10.96 -11.08
C ILE A 123 -4.01 12.23 -10.38
N PRO A 124 -4.73 13.36 -10.37
CA PRO A 124 -4.33 14.53 -9.58
C PRO A 124 -4.15 14.21 -8.09
N THR A 125 -5.08 13.46 -7.48
CA THR A 125 -5.03 13.12 -6.06
C THR A 125 -3.83 12.25 -5.69
N VAL A 126 -3.55 11.19 -6.46
CA VAL A 126 -2.38 10.33 -6.19
C VAL A 126 -1.05 11.06 -6.46
N ASN A 127 -1.01 11.97 -7.44
CA ASN A 127 0.17 12.81 -7.66
C ASN A 127 0.43 13.75 -6.49
N GLN A 128 -0.63 14.41 -5.98
CA GLN A 128 -0.51 15.27 -4.80
C GLN A 128 -0.03 14.48 -3.57
N GLY A 129 -0.62 13.30 -3.32
CA GLY A 129 -0.16 12.42 -2.24
C GLY A 129 1.29 12.00 -2.40
N MET A 130 1.73 11.73 -3.63
CA MET A 130 3.12 11.37 -3.91
C MET A 130 4.09 12.55 -3.73
N ASP A 131 3.71 13.76 -4.14
CA ASP A 131 4.53 14.97 -3.94
C ASP A 131 4.78 15.22 -2.44
N ILE A 132 3.74 15.05 -1.62
CA ILE A 132 3.83 15.10 -0.17
C ILE A 132 4.75 13.97 0.36
N GLY A 133 4.62 12.74 -0.16
CA GLY A 133 5.48 11.62 0.22
C GLY A 133 6.97 11.84 -0.10
N ILE A 134 7.27 12.48 -1.23
CA ILE A 134 8.63 12.88 -1.59
C ILE A 134 9.16 13.94 -0.63
N LEU A 135 8.36 14.97 -0.33
CA LEU A 135 8.74 16.02 0.62
C LEU A 135 9.10 15.43 1.99
N PHE A 136 8.26 14.54 2.54
CA PHE A 136 8.54 13.87 3.81
C PHE A 136 9.80 13.00 3.75
N SER A 137 10.02 12.32 2.63
CA SER A 137 11.23 11.51 2.44
C SER A 137 12.50 12.36 2.38
N GLN A 138 12.43 13.56 1.78
CA GLN A 138 13.55 14.50 1.75
C GLN A 138 13.87 15.04 3.15
N LEU A 139 12.86 15.55 3.87
CA LEU A 139 13.02 16.04 5.23
C LEU A 139 13.62 14.98 6.16
N GLY A 140 13.17 13.71 6.04
CA GLY A 140 13.72 12.61 6.82
C GLY A 140 15.17 12.25 6.48
N ASN A 141 15.61 12.46 5.25
CA ASN A 141 17.02 12.25 4.87
C ASN A 141 17.91 13.41 5.32
N ASP A 142 17.40 14.64 5.25
CA ASP A 142 18.12 15.82 5.74
C ASP A 142 18.36 15.68 7.26
N MET A 143 17.32 15.33 8.03
CA MET A 143 17.45 15.08 9.47
C MET A 143 18.42 13.95 9.83
N LYS A 144 18.53 12.90 9.00
CA LYS A 144 19.51 11.82 9.21
C LYS A 144 20.94 12.24 8.91
N THR A 145 21.13 13.29 8.11
CA THR A 145 22.46 13.81 7.74
C THR A 145 22.97 14.79 8.79
N GLU A 146 22.07 15.45 9.52
CA GLU A 146 22.39 16.39 10.61
C GLU A 146 22.64 15.70 11.98
N LEU A 147 22.49 14.36 12.06
CA LEU A 147 22.76 13.54 13.26
C LEU A 147 24.09 12.80 13.13
#